data_AF-A0A1F2V0Z4-F1
#
_entry.id   AF-A0A1F2V0Z4-F1
#
_cell.length_a   1.000
_cell.length_b   1.000
_cell.length_c   1.000
_cell.angle_alpha   90.00
_cell.angle_beta   90.00
_cell.angle_gamma   90.00
#
_symmetry.space_group_name_H-M   'P 1'
#
loop_
_entity.id
_entity.type
_entity.pdbx_description
1 polymer ?
#
loop_
_entity_poly.entity_id
_entity_poly.type
_entity_poly.pdbx_seq_one_letter_code
_entity_poly.pdbx_strand_id
1 'polypeptide(L)'
;MDRPSSAEYLVLRKTIAARGSLRPVLAVAGLGLWAALLTAVLVLLPFPVAAAIPLLMLAVTFEAIRPLHFGAERIGRYLQVFYEEQGQPGRGMADTPSWERVAISLSAVPGAGGHPLFVPVFFLATIVNYLAVWLPGPVAIEMGVMAVPHAAFIAWLFAADRAMRIQRATELARFRELRDAQPQRTQMI
;
A
#
# COMPACT_ATOMS: atom_id res chain seq x y z
N MET A 1 -2.83 -17.54 27.63
CA MET A 1 -3.84 -17.62 26.55
C MET A 1 -3.69 -18.96 25.89
N ASP A 2 -4.83 -19.56 25.51
CA ASP A 2 -4.84 -20.60 24.50
C ASP A 2 -4.07 -20.12 23.27
N ARG A 3 -3.26 -21.00 22.67
CA ARG A 3 -2.52 -20.65 21.46
C ARG A 3 -3.49 -20.10 20.40
N PRO A 4 -3.06 -19.12 19.58
CA PRO A 4 -3.89 -18.57 18.52
C PRO A 4 -4.52 -19.70 17.70
N SER A 5 -5.85 -19.67 17.60
CA SER A 5 -6.59 -20.82 17.05
C SER A 5 -6.34 -20.98 15.55
N SER A 6 -6.46 -22.21 15.03
CA SER A 6 -6.40 -22.44 13.58
C SER A 6 -7.44 -21.60 12.81
N ALA A 7 -8.58 -21.33 13.44
CA ALA A 7 -9.61 -20.45 12.90
C ALA A 7 -9.12 -19.01 12.73
N GLU A 8 -8.40 -18.46 13.73
CA GLU A 8 -7.83 -17.13 13.67
C GLU A 8 -6.81 -17.01 12.52
N TYR A 9 -5.90 -17.98 12.38
CA TYR A 9 -4.94 -18.04 11.26
C TYR A 9 -5.64 -17.95 9.90
N LEU A 10 -6.70 -18.74 9.70
CA LEU A 10 -7.45 -18.78 8.45
C LEU A 10 -8.16 -17.45 8.17
N VAL A 11 -8.77 -16.84 9.19
CA VAL A 11 -9.43 -15.54 9.06
C VAL A 11 -8.44 -14.44 8.67
N LEU A 12 -7.26 -14.41 9.31
CA LEU A 12 -6.21 -13.45 9.00
C LEU A 12 -5.67 -13.63 7.57
N ARG A 13 -5.43 -14.87 7.14
CA ARG A 13 -5.02 -15.19 5.76
C ARG A 13 -6.07 -14.77 4.74
N LYS A 14 -7.34 -15.07 4.99
CA LYS A 14 -8.46 -14.66 4.11
C LYS A 14 -8.53 -13.14 4.01
N THR A 15 -8.28 -12.43 5.11
CA THR A 15 -8.26 -10.97 5.15
C THR A 15 -7.10 -10.40 4.32
N ILE A 16 -5.89 -10.97 4.42
CA ILE A 16 -4.74 -10.60 3.58
C ILE A 16 -5.09 -10.82 2.10
N ALA A 17 -5.64 -11.98 1.75
CA ALA A 17 -6.01 -12.30 0.37
C ALA A 17 -7.05 -11.31 -0.19
N ALA A 18 -8.12 -11.04 0.57
CA ALA A 18 -9.17 -10.10 0.16
C ALA A 18 -8.64 -8.67 -0.04
N ARG A 19 -7.77 -8.19 0.86
CA ARG A 19 -7.11 -6.88 0.69
C ARG A 19 -6.13 -6.89 -0.48
N GLY A 20 -5.42 -8.01 -0.67
CA GLY A 20 -4.50 -8.24 -1.78
C GLY A 20 -5.18 -8.11 -3.14
N SER A 21 -6.35 -8.73 -3.31
CA SER A 21 -7.14 -8.68 -4.55
C SER A 21 -7.85 -7.35 -4.76
N LEU A 22 -8.25 -6.65 -3.69
CA LEU A 22 -8.97 -5.38 -3.81
C LEU A 22 -8.08 -4.24 -4.34
N ARG A 23 -6.79 -4.22 -3.97
CA ARG A 23 -5.85 -3.17 -4.40
C ARG A 23 -5.74 -3.00 -5.93
N PRO A 24 -5.44 -4.04 -6.73
CA PRO A 24 -5.36 -3.89 -8.18
C PRO A 24 -6.71 -3.52 -8.80
N VAL A 25 -7.84 -4.01 -8.25
CA VAL A 25 -9.19 -3.63 -8.71
C VAL A 25 -9.42 -2.13 -8.51
N LEU A 26 -9.10 -1.60 -7.32
CA LEU A 26 -9.20 -0.16 -7.05
C LEU A 26 -8.25 0.66 -7.92
N ALA A 27 -7.03 0.18 -8.16
CA ALA A 27 -6.07 0.86 -9.02
C ALA A 27 -6.61 0.98 -10.45
N VAL A 28 -7.10 -0.13 -11.03
CA VAL A 28 -7.66 -0.14 -12.39
C VAL A 28 -8.92 0.72 -12.48
N ALA A 29 -9.85 0.57 -11.53
CA ALA A 29 -11.08 1.35 -11.51
C ALA A 29 -10.81 2.86 -11.35
N GLY A 30 -9.92 3.24 -10.43
CA GLY A 30 -9.57 4.63 -10.17
C GLY A 30 -8.78 5.26 -11.32
N LEU A 31 -7.87 4.53 -11.97
CA LEU A 31 -7.18 5.00 -13.17
C LEU A 31 -8.14 5.13 -14.36
N GLY A 32 -9.08 4.19 -14.52
CA GLY A 32 -10.12 4.28 -15.54
C GLY A 32 -11.02 5.51 -15.35
N LEU A 33 -11.46 5.75 -14.11
CA LEU A 33 -12.26 6.93 -13.77
C LEU A 33 -11.46 8.22 -13.93
N TRP A 34 -10.18 8.24 -13.51
CA TRP A 34 -9.28 9.36 -13.76
C TRP A 34 -9.17 9.69 -15.24
N ALA A 35 -8.94 8.70 -16.10
CA ALA A 35 -8.81 8.91 -17.54
C ALA A 35 -10.09 9.49 -18.13
N ALA A 36 -11.26 8.95 -17.75
CA ALA A 36 -12.55 9.47 -18.19
C ALA A 36 -12.77 10.92 -17.73
N LEU A 37 -12.45 11.24 -16.48
CA LEU A 37 -12.55 12.61 -15.94
C LEU A 37 -11.58 13.56 -16.62
N LEU A 38 -10.35 13.14 -16.89
CA LEU A 38 -9.37 13.95 -17.61
C LEU A 38 -9.87 14.26 -19.02
N THR A 39 -10.39 13.27 -19.75
CA THR A 39 -10.99 13.49 -21.07
C THR A 39 -12.21 14.42 -20.99
N ALA A 40 -13.11 14.22 -20.03
CA ALA A 40 -14.29 15.07 -19.86
C ALA A 40 -13.90 16.52 -19.54
N VAL A 41 -12.94 16.74 -18.64
CA VAL A 41 -12.38 18.08 -18.36
C VAL A 41 -11.78 18.66 -19.63
N LEU A 42 -11.03 17.86 -20.39
CA LEU A 42 -10.36 18.35 -21.59
C LEU A 42 -11.34 18.84 -22.67
N VAL A 43 -12.54 18.25 -22.73
CA VAL A 43 -13.53 18.50 -23.77
C VAL A 43 -14.59 19.52 -23.34
N LEU A 44 -14.98 19.53 -22.06
CA LEU A 44 -16.21 20.20 -21.61
C LEU A 44 -15.97 21.41 -20.70
N LEU A 45 -14.83 21.50 -20.03
CA LEU A 45 -14.62 22.47 -18.97
C LEU A 45 -13.60 23.53 -19.36
N PRO A 46 -13.78 24.77 -18.89
CA PRO A 46 -12.78 25.81 -19.08
C PRO A 46 -11.51 25.43 -18.31
N PHE A 47 -10.39 25.47 -19.03
CA PHE A 47 -9.06 25.28 -18.47
C PHE A 47 -8.59 26.50 -17.70
N PRO A 48 -7.66 26.34 -16.74
CA PRO A 48 -6.95 25.10 -16.35
C PRO A 48 -7.33 24.55 -14.97
N VAL A 49 -8.12 25.29 -14.18
CA VAL A 49 -8.46 24.89 -12.79
C VAL A 49 -9.23 23.56 -12.75
N ALA A 50 -10.00 23.25 -13.78
CA ALA A 50 -10.72 21.99 -13.90
C ALA A 50 -9.80 20.75 -13.91
N ALA A 51 -8.52 20.88 -14.26
CA ALA A 51 -7.54 19.78 -14.21
C ALA A 51 -7.17 19.35 -12.78
N ALA A 52 -7.59 20.11 -11.75
CA ALA A 52 -7.50 19.68 -10.36
C ALA A 52 -8.43 18.48 -10.07
N ILE A 53 -9.57 18.37 -10.77
CA ILE A 53 -10.54 17.30 -10.57
C ILE A 53 -9.93 15.91 -10.83
N PRO A 54 -9.30 15.64 -12.00
CA PRO A 54 -8.65 14.35 -12.24
C PRO A 54 -7.45 14.13 -11.32
N LEU A 55 -6.69 15.17 -10.94
CA LEU A 55 -5.62 15.03 -9.94
C LEU A 55 -6.15 14.56 -8.58
N LEU A 56 -7.26 15.12 -8.11
CA LEU A 56 -7.92 14.70 -6.87
C LEU A 56 -8.39 13.25 -6.95
N MET A 57 -8.88 12.80 -8.12
CA MET A 57 -9.25 11.40 -8.33
C MET A 57 -8.05 10.46 -8.16
N LEU A 58 -6.88 10.82 -8.68
CA LEU A 58 -5.64 10.08 -8.45
C LEU A 58 -5.28 10.03 -6.96
N ALA A 59 -5.34 11.17 -6.27
CA ALA A 59 -5.02 11.28 -4.86
C ALA A 59 -5.94 10.40 -3.99
N VAL A 60 -7.25 10.47 -4.20
CA VAL A 60 -8.25 9.65 -3.49
C VAL A 60 -8.04 8.17 -3.75
N THR A 61 -7.79 7.78 -5.01
CA THR A 61 -7.55 6.37 -5.35
C THR A 61 -6.30 5.85 -4.64
N PHE A 62 -5.20 6.63 -4.67
CA PHE A 62 -3.96 6.26 -3.98
C PHE A 62 -4.18 6.13 -2.47
N GLU A 63 -4.86 7.10 -1.85
CA GLU A 63 -5.19 7.07 -0.42
C GLU A 63 -6.11 5.93 -0.03
N ALA A 64 -6.98 5.45 -0.93
CA ALA A 64 -7.80 4.26 -0.68
C ALA A 64 -6.95 2.96 -0.73
N ILE A 65 -5.97 2.88 -1.63
CA ILE A 65 -5.10 1.69 -1.79
C ILE A 65 -4.09 1.57 -0.64
N ARG A 66 -3.52 2.72 -0.22
CA ARG A 66 -2.44 2.80 0.76
C ARG A 66 -2.73 2.03 2.08
N PRO A 67 -3.82 2.28 2.81
CA PRO A 67 -4.12 1.58 4.06
C PRO A 67 -4.43 0.08 3.85
N LEU A 68 -4.94 -0.32 2.68
CA LEU A 68 -5.16 -1.75 2.38
C LEU A 68 -3.84 -2.51 2.33
N HIS A 69 -2.81 -1.91 1.72
CA HIS A 69 -1.47 -2.50 1.69
C HIS A 69 -0.87 -2.59 3.09
N PHE A 70 -0.81 -1.46 3.81
CA PHE A 70 -0.25 -1.41 5.17
C PHE A 70 -0.96 -2.37 6.13
N GLY A 71 -2.28 -2.43 6.04
CA GLY A 71 -3.08 -3.34 6.86
C GLY A 71 -2.80 -4.81 6.56
N ALA A 72 -2.67 -5.20 5.28
CA ALA A 72 -2.33 -6.58 4.91
C ALA A 72 -0.92 -6.96 5.37
N GLU A 73 0.03 -6.06 5.16
CA GLU A 73 1.44 -6.20 5.57
C GLU A 73 1.59 -6.37 7.09
N ARG A 74 0.84 -5.58 7.88
CA ARG A 74 0.86 -5.69 9.34
C ARG A 74 0.32 -7.04 9.83
N ILE A 75 -0.76 -7.52 9.21
CA ILE A 75 -1.30 -8.86 9.52
C ILE A 75 -0.29 -9.94 9.12
N GLY A 76 0.37 -9.80 7.97
CA GLY A 76 1.43 -10.71 7.54
C GLY A 76 2.55 -10.83 8.57
N ARG A 77 3.07 -9.69 9.05
CA ARG A 77 4.09 -9.65 10.12
C ARG A 77 3.63 -10.26 11.43
N TYR A 78 2.38 -10.05 11.81
CA TYR A 78 1.79 -10.71 12.97
C TYR A 78 1.79 -12.24 12.79
N LEU A 79 1.33 -12.73 11.63
CA LEU A 79 1.38 -14.17 11.32
C LEU A 79 2.82 -14.71 11.34
N GLN A 80 3.78 -13.97 10.78
CA GLN A 80 5.19 -14.34 10.79
C GLN A 80 5.71 -14.54 12.22
N VAL A 81 5.46 -13.60 13.12
CA VAL A 81 6.01 -13.64 14.49
C VAL A 81 5.29 -14.65 15.39
N PHE A 82 3.96 -14.73 15.32
CA PHE A 82 3.16 -15.52 16.26
C PHE A 82 2.78 -16.91 15.76
N TYR A 83 2.82 -17.17 14.45
CA TYR A 83 2.50 -18.49 13.88
C TYR A 83 3.70 -19.18 13.23
N GLU A 84 4.60 -18.45 12.55
CA GLU A 84 5.73 -19.07 11.85
C GLU A 84 7.02 -19.13 12.68
N GLU A 85 7.29 -18.14 13.53
CA GLU A 85 8.46 -18.13 14.43
C GLU A 85 8.21 -18.90 15.73
N GLN A 86 6.98 -19.02 16.23
CA GLN A 86 6.70 -19.74 17.49
C GLN A 86 6.43 -21.25 17.32
N GLY A 87 6.20 -21.72 16.08
CA GLY A 87 5.84 -23.10 15.78
C GLY A 87 4.39 -23.47 16.13
N GLN A 88 3.79 -24.39 15.37
CA GLN A 88 2.43 -24.89 15.63
C GLN A 88 2.39 -25.82 16.87
N PRO A 89 1.29 -25.83 17.66
CA PRO A 89 1.11 -26.83 18.70
C PRO A 89 1.12 -28.26 18.13
N GLY A 90 1.95 -29.14 18.69
CA GLY A 90 2.05 -30.54 18.29
C GLY A 90 2.88 -30.81 17.03
N ARG A 91 3.54 -29.80 16.47
CA ARG A 91 4.47 -29.91 15.33
C ARG A 91 5.79 -29.26 15.67
N GLY A 92 6.90 -29.89 15.30
CA GLY A 92 8.22 -29.30 15.50
C GLY A 92 8.34 -27.98 14.73
N MET A 93 9.24 -27.09 15.14
CA MET A 93 9.52 -25.85 14.41
C MET A 93 9.83 -26.11 12.92
N ALA A 94 10.46 -27.25 12.64
CA ALA A 94 10.76 -27.77 11.30
C ALA A 94 9.52 -28.16 10.47
N ASP A 95 8.40 -28.50 11.11
CA ASP A 95 7.14 -28.93 10.46
C ASP A 95 6.16 -27.76 10.26
N THR A 96 6.51 -26.56 10.73
CA THR A 96 5.67 -25.37 10.57
C THR A 96 5.91 -24.78 9.18
N PRO A 97 4.91 -24.73 8.28
CA PRO A 97 5.12 -24.23 6.93
C PRO A 97 5.52 -22.75 6.95
N SER A 98 6.81 -22.47 6.75
CA SER A 98 7.35 -21.10 6.71
C SER A 98 7.33 -20.56 5.29
N TRP A 99 6.17 -20.62 4.65
CA TRP A 99 5.98 -20.21 3.26
C TRP A 99 6.48 -18.78 3.02
N GLU A 100 6.43 -17.87 4.00
CA GLU A 100 6.92 -16.49 3.85
C GLU A 100 8.45 -16.45 3.79
N ARG A 101 9.14 -17.21 4.65
CA ARG A 101 10.59 -17.42 4.55
C ARG A 101 10.98 -18.08 3.23
N VAL A 102 10.22 -19.08 2.80
CA VAL A 102 10.43 -19.77 1.51
C VAL A 102 10.20 -18.83 0.34
N ALA A 103 9.12 -18.04 0.34
CA ALA A 103 8.81 -17.05 -0.69
C ALA A 103 9.87 -15.94 -0.75
N ILE A 104 10.36 -15.47 0.40
CA ILE A 104 11.49 -14.54 0.47
C ILE A 104 12.75 -15.16 -0.12
N SER A 105 13.05 -16.44 0.17
CA SER A 105 14.22 -17.14 -0.40
C SER A 105 14.10 -17.38 -1.92
N LEU A 106 12.87 -17.54 -2.42
CA LEU A 106 12.57 -17.66 -3.85
C LEU A 106 12.63 -16.32 -4.59
N SER A 107 12.54 -15.21 -3.87
CA SER A 107 12.56 -13.87 -4.44
C SER A 107 14.01 -13.43 -4.73
N ALA A 108 14.66 -14.09 -5.70
CA ALA A 108 16.00 -13.74 -6.17
C ALA A 108 16.08 -12.33 -6.80
N VAL A 109 14.93 -11.75 -7.17
CA VAL A 109 14.82 -10.41 -7.76
C VAL A 109 13.95 -9.54 -6.87
N PRO A 110 14.53 -8.56 -6.15
CA PRO A 110 13.77 -7.54 -5.45
C PRO A 110 12.80 -6.84 -6.41
N GLY A 111 11.48 -6.95 -6.17
CA GLY A 111 10.46 -6.26 -6.97
C GLY A 111 9.76 -7.07 -8.06
N ALA A 112 10.03 -8.38 -8.19
CA ALA A 112 9.34 -9.26 -9.16
C ALA A 112 7.80 -9.29 -9.00
N GLY A 113 7.27 -8.93 -7.82
CA GLY A 113 5.83 -8.82 -7.54
C GLY A 113 5.16 -7.51 -7.94
N GLY A 114 5.86 -6.63 -8.67
CA GLY A 114 5.38 -5.29 -9.00
C GLY A 114 5.48 -4.31 -7.83
N HIS A 115 5.27 -3.01 -8.12
CA HIS A 115 5.36 -1.98 -7.07
C HIS A 115 4.11 -2.02 -6.17
N PRO A 116 4.23 -2.24 -4.85
CA PRO A 116 3.11 -2.57 -3.96
C PRO A 116 2.04 -1.47 -3.82
N LEU A 117 2.44 -0.23 -4.03
CA LEU A 117 1.59 0.97 -4.02
C LEU A 117 1.30 1.53 -5.43
N PHE A 118 1.75 0.85 -6.50
CA PHE A 118 1.63 1.34 -7.89
C PHE A 118 2.21 2.75 -8.13
N VAL A 119 3.18 3.19 -7.31
CA VAL A 119 3.76 4.54 -7.36
C VAL A 119 4.22 4.95 -8.76
N PRO A 120 4.94 4.11 -9.55
CA PRO A 120 5.33 4.48 -10.91
C PRO A 120 4.13 4.80 -11.81
N VAL A 121 3.00 4.10 -11.64
CA VAL A 121 1.79 4.31 -12.45
C VAL A 121 1.10 5.61 -12.05
N PHE A 122 0.93 5.86 -10.74
CA PHE A 122 0.36 7.12 -10.25
C PHE A 122 1.24 8.32 -10.57
N PHE A 123 2.56 8.16 -10.50
CA PHE A 123 3.52 9.18 -10.90
C PHE A 123 3.37 9.53 -12.38
N LEU A 124 3.34 8.53 -13.26
CA LEU A 124 3.13 8.75 -14.70
C LEU A 124 1.77 9.40 -14.99
N ALA A 125 0.70 8.92 -14.35
CA ALA A 125 -0.63 9.51 -14.48
C ALA A 125 -0.64 10.98 -14.02
N THR A 126 0.10 11.31 -12.96
CA THR A 126 0.24 12.70 -12.48
C THR A 126 0.99 13.57 -13.49
N ILE A 127 2.04 13.05 -14.13
CA ILE A 127 2.74 13.76 -15.21
C ILE A 127 1.79 14.00 -16.39
N VAL A 128 1.07 12.98 -16.84
CA VAL A 128 0.09 13.10 -17.93
C VAL A 128 -0.99 14.12 -17.59
N ASN A 129 -1.48 14.10 -16.35
CA ASN A 129 -2.44 15.08 -15.85
C ASN A 129 -1.89 16.51 -15.90
N TYR A 130 -0.62 16.70 -15.53
CA TYR A 130 0.02 18.01 -15.58
C TYR A 130 0.28 18.48 -17.03
N LEU A 131 0.63 17.56 -17.94
CA LEU A 131 0.80 17.89 -19.35
C LEU A 131 -0.51 18.40 -19.98
N ALA A 132 -1.67 17.89 -19.54
CA ALA A 132 -2.97 18.40 -19.96
C ALA A 132 -3.22 19.86 -19.54
N VAL A 133 -2.57 20.34 -18.47
CA VAL A 133 -2.61 21.76 -18.07
C VAL A 133 -1.76 22.62 -19.02
N TRP A 134 -0.64 22.08 -19.51
CA TRP A 134 0.28 22.79 -20.41
C TRP A 134 -0.26 22.97 -21.82
N LEU A 135 -1.00 21.98 -22.33
CA LEU A 135 -1.42 21.91 -23.73
C LEU A 135 -2.16 23.16 -24.26
N PRO A 136 -3.07 23.79 -23.49
CA PRO A 136 -3.82 24.96 -23.92
C PRO A 136 -3.01 26.27 -23.93
N GLY A 137 -1.75 26.26 -23.47
CA GLY A 137 -0.94 27.47 -23.31
C GLY A 137 -1.38 28.34 -22.11
N PRO A 138 -1.33 27.80 -20.88
CA PRO A 138 -1.80 28.50 -19.68
C PRO A 138 -0.96 29.75 -19.37
N VAL A 139 -1.56 30.73 -18.71
CA VAL A 139 -0.81 31.89 -18.19
C VAL A 139 0.05 31.49 -16.99
N ALA A 140 1.06 32.29 -16.65
CA ALA A 140 2.04 31.95 -15.61
C ALA A 140 1.41 31.69 -14.22
N ILE A 141 0.32 32.38 -13.87
CA ILE A 141 -0.36 32.16 -12.59
C ILE A 141 -1.06 30.80 -12.53
N GLU A 142 -1.70 30.40 -13.62
CA GLU A 142 -2.38 29.10 -13.74
C GLU A 142 -1.39 27.95 -13.65
N MET A 143 -0.23 28.13 -14.27
CA MET A 143 0.91 27.23 -14.16
C MET A 143 1.37 27.04 -12.71
N GLY A 144 1.55 28.14 -11.98
CA GLY A 144 1.93 28.08 -10.56
C GLY A 144 0.88 27.37 -9.71
N VAL A 145 -0.39 27.75 -9.88
CA VAL A 145 -1.53 27.18 -9.13
C VAL A 145 -1.65 25.69 -9.35
N MET A 146 -1.39 25.20 -10.57
CA MET A 146 -1.47 23.77 -10.87
C MET A 146 -0.18 23.01 -10.60
N ALA A 147 1.00 23.62 -10.73
CA ALA A 147 2.27 22.95 -10.45
C ALA A 147 2.40 22.51 -8.99
N VAL A 148 1.96 23.37 -8.05
CA VAL A 148 2.04 23.11 -6.60
C VAL A 148 1.33 21.82 -6.18
N PRO A 149 0.03 21.60 -6.47
CA PRO A 149 -0.65 20.38 -6.06
C PRO A 149 -0.12 19.13 -6.76
N HIS A 150 0.36 19.22 -8.01
CA HIS A 150 1.00 18.09 -8.69
C HIS A 150 2.32 17.71 -8.03
N ALA A 151 3.17 18.69 -7.75
CA ALA A 151 4.43 18.47 -7.05
C ALA A 151 4.19 17.92 -5.63
N ALA A 152 3.20 18.45 -4.91
CA ALA A 152 2.81 17.97 -3.60
C ALA A 152 2.34 16.51 -3.65
N PHE A 153 1.52 16.14 -4.65
CA PHE A 153 1.08 14.76 -4.81
C PHE A 153 2.24 13.82 -5.15
N ILE A 154 3.14 14.22 -6.05
CA ILE A 154 4.36 13.45 -6.37
C ILE A 154 5.24 13.25 -5.12
N ALA A 155 5.48 14.31 -4.36
CA ALA A 155 6.24 14.24 -3.11
C ALA A 155 5.57 13.28 -2.11
N TRP A 156 4.24 13.32 -2.04
CA TRP A 156 3.46 12.41 -1.20
C TRP A 156 3.61 10.94 -1.60
N LEU A 157 3.56 10.62 -2.91
CA LEU A 157 3.77 9.26 -3.40
C LEU A 157 5.12 8.68 -2.94
N PHE A 158 6.19 9.47 -3.05
CA PHE A 158 7.53 9.06 -2.63
C PHE A 158 7.68 8.98 -1.11
N ALA A 159 7.08 9.91 -0.37
CA ALA A 159 7.05 9.87 1.09
C ALA A 159 6.36 8.59 1.58
N ALA A 160 5.23 8.21 0.97
CA ALA A 160 4.50 6.99 1.29
C ALA A 160 5.32 5.73 0.97
N ASP A 161 6.01 5.66 -0.17
CA ASP A 161 6.90 4.54 -0.50
C ASP A 161 8.06 4.41 0.49
N ARG A 162 8.68 5.54 0.84
CA ARG A 162 9.77 5.56 1.83
C ARG A 162 9.29 5.09 3.21
N ALA A 163 8.15 5.60 3.67
CA ALA A 163 7.55 5.20 4.93
C ALA A 163 7.29 3.68 4.98
N MET A 164 6.78 3.11 3.87
CA MET A 164 6.56 1.67 3.73
C MET A 164 7.82 0.84 3.90
N ARG A 165 8.93 1.24 3.27
CA ARG A 165 10.21 0.52 3.37
C ARG A 165 10.75 0.51 4.81
N ILE A 166 10.61 1.63 5.51
CA ILE A 166 11.09 1.78 6.90
C ILE A 166 10.22 0.98 7.88
N GLN A 167 8.89 1.07 7.72
CA GLN A 167 7.92 0.51 8.65
C GLN A 167 8.05 -1.00 8.84
N ARG A 168 8.49 -1.75 7.82
CA ARG A 168 8.62 -3.21 7.88
C ARG A 168 9.51 -3.68 9.02
N ALA A 169 10.70 -3.12 9.16
CA ALA A 169 11.67 -3.53 10.18
C ALA A 169 11.19 -3.15 11.59
N THR A 170 10.67 -1.92 11.74
CA THR A 170 10.15 -1.41 13.02
C THR A 170 8.97 -2.23 13.53
N GLU A 171 8.00 -2.55 12.68
CA GLU A 171 6.83 -3.34 13.11
C GLU A 171 7.22 -4.77 13.48
N LEU A 172 8.13 -5.40 12.73
CA LEU A 172 8.57 -6.74 13.05
C LEU A 172 9.30 -6.79 14.40
N ALA A 173 10.19 -5.83 14.66
CA ALA A 173 10.86 -5.70 15.96
C ALA A 173 9.83 -5.50 17.08
N ARG A 174 8.85 -4.62 16.86
CA ARG A 174 7.80 -4.35 17.86
C ARG A 174 6.93 -5.57 18.14
N PHE A 175 6.58 -6.37 17.13
CA PHE A 175 5.83 -7.60 17.34
C PHE A 175 6.64 -8.64 18.13
N ARG A 176 7.95 -8.75 17.88
CA ARG A 176 8.84 -9.62 18.67
C ARG A 176 8.94 -9.16 20.13
N GLU A 177 9.12 -7.85 20.37
CA GLU A 177 9.08 -7.29 21.74
C GLU A 177 7.76 -7.63 22.45
N LEU A 178 6.62 -7.48 21.77
CA LEU A 178 5.31 -7.80 22.34
C LEU A 178 5.17 -9.29 22.67
N ARG A 179 5.69 -10.16 21.80
CA ARG A 179 5.74 -11.61 22.01
C ARG A 179 6.61 -11.95 23.22
N ASP A 180 7.77 -11.33 23.34
CA ASP A 180 8.77 -11.66 24.36
C ASP A 180 8.44 -11.04 25.73
N ALA A 181 7.69 -9.92 25.77
CA ALA A 181 7.19 -9.30 27.00
C ALA A 181 5.96 -10.02 27.61
N GLN A 182 5.24 -10.82 26.81
CA GLN A 182 4.08 -11.57 27.28
C GLN A 182 4.35 -12.62 28.38
N PRO A 183 5.44 -13.43 28.34
CA PRO A 183 5.73 -14.38 29.41
C PRO A 183 5.92 -13.73 30.79
N GLN A 184 6.38 -12.46 30.87
CA GLN A 184 6.61 -11.77 32.14
C GLN A 184 5.32 -11.24 32.81
N ARG A 185 4.27 -10.90 32.03
CA ARG A 185 2.99 -10.43 32.61
C ARG A 185 2.16 -11.52 33.28
N THR A 186 2.35 -12.78 32.88
CA THR A 186 1.61 -13.92 33.44
C THR A 186 2.17 -14.37 34.80
N GLN A 187 3.36 -13.90 35.18
CA GLN A 187 3.99 -14.20 36.48
C GLN A 187 3.75 -13.11 37.55
N MET A 188 3.09 -12.00 37.19
CA MET A 188 2.81 -10.87 38.08
C MET A 188 1.32 -10.73 38.46
N ILE A 189 0.48 -11.70 38.07
CA ILE A 189 -0.94 -11.81 38.44
C ILE A 189 -1.11 -13.14 39.16
#